data_AF-A0A969P9H7-F1
#
_entry.id   AF-A0A969P9H7-F1
#
_cell.length_a   1.000
_cell.length_b   1.000
_cell.length_c   1.000
_cell.angle_alpha   90.00
_cell.angle_beta   90.00
_cell.angle_gamma   90.00
#
_symmetry.space_group_name_H-M   'P 1'
#
loop_
_entity.id
_entity.type
_entity.pdbx_description
1 polymer ?
#
loop_
_entity_poly.entity_id
_entity_poly.type
_entity_poly.pdbx_seq_one_letter_code
_entity_poly.pdbx_strand_id
1 'polypeptide(L)'
;MKRVLLSALLVTSSAIAVACQPTPPTTSQSSQDASPAPVSTTAQTPGFDEALYLFANPDVKDLIKKGKYKSGLDHYTQVGQTAKKPDGEDYESFFTGTHGNDTVQGFGKGEHAHFAGVKIEIVSKPGDPLPLRPQSLGQGEVDVLVGTKEGGNEFLLGSFITSVSPKAEPFYVGKGEADYARIQNFNTSKDGVVLAGDPKQYTFVPTDGTVRISTVSGDLVAIVEGVDKLEVGEISKEYGVFSLK
;
A
#
# COMPACT_ATOMS: atom_id res chain seq x y z
N MET A 1 -11.20 -1.55 19.16
CA MET A 1 -10.51 -0.84 18.07
C MET A 1 -9.53 -1.84 17.45
N LYS A 2 -9.91 -2.45 16.33
CA LYS A 2 -9.19 -3.52 15.62
C LYS A 2 -9.02 -3.07 14.16
N ARG A 3 -8.12 -2.13 13.86
CA ARG A 3 -7.84 -1.67 12.49
C ARG A 3 -6.48 -1.00 12.44
N VAL A 4 -5.43 -1.81 12.49
CA VAL A 4 -4.09 -1.41 12.07
C VAL A 4 -3.58 -2.63 11.29
N LEU A 5 -3.03 -2.41 10.10
CA LEU A 5 -2.61 -3.40 9.11
C LEU A 5 -3.62 -4.23 8.28
N LEU A 6 -4.86 -4.52 8.70
CA LEU A 6 -5.52 -5.75 8.19
C LEU A 6 -7.01 -5.75 7.79
N SER A 7 -7.72 -4.62 7.80
CA SER A 7 -9.16 -4.67 7.44
C SER A 7 -9.45 -4.98 5.97
N ALA A 8 -8.52 -4.71 5.05
CA ALA A 8 -8.82 -4.77 3.62
C ALA A 8 -8.32 -6.01 2.86
N LEU A 9 -7.38 -6.80 3.39
CA LEU A 9 -6.86 -7.97 2.66
C LEU A 9 -7.39 -9.33 3.16
N LEU A 10 -8.27 -9.34 4.16
CA LEU A 10 -8.82 -10.58 4.76
C LEU A 10 -10.33 -10.78 4.57
N VAL A 11 -11.00 -9.98 3.73
CA VAL A 11 -12.42 -10.23 3.41
C VAL A 11 -12.52 -11.42 2.46
N THR A 12 -12.51 -12.61 3.06
CA THR A 12 -12.94 -13.85 2.42
C THR A 12 -14.41 -13.74 2.02
N SER A 13 -14.66 -14.02 0.74
CA SER A 13 -15.87 -14.57 0.13
C SER A 13 -17.18 -14.47 0.95
N SER A 14 -18.10 -13.62 0.48
CA SER A 14 -19.52 -13.88 0.64
C SER A 14 -20.17 -13.83 -0.75
N ALA A 15 -20.08 -14.95 -1.44
CA ALA A 15 -21.00 -15.25 -2.52
C ALA A 15 -22.40 -15.44 -1.94
N ILE A 16 -23.32 -14.52 -2.29
CA ILE A 16 -24.73 -14.86 -2.36
C ILE A 16 -25.15 -14.61 -3.81
N ALA A 17 -25.18 -15.71 -4.56
CA ALA A 17 -25.88 -15.79 -5.82
C ALA A 17 -27.39 -15.70 -5.54
N VAL A 18 -28.05 -14.70 -6.10
CA VAL A 18 -29.49 -14.78 -6.37
C VAL A 18 -29.69 -14.45 -7.84
N ALA A 19 -30.07 -15.50 -8.57
CA ALA A 19 -30.47 -15.45 -9.96
C ALA A 19 -31.79 -14.71 -10.11
N CYS A 20 -31.87 -13.84 -11.13
CA CYS A 20 -33.00 -13.71 -12.05
C CYS A 20 -32.69 -12.59 -13.05
N GLN A 21 -32.49 -12.94 -14.32
CA GLN A 21 -32.67 -12.01 -15.43
C GLN A 21 -33.44 -12.70 -16.56
N PRO A 22 -34.40 -12.01 -17.20
CA PRO A 22 -35.02 -12.47 -18.44
C PRO A 22 -34.17 -12.07 -19.67
N THR A 23 -34.10 -12.95 -20.67
CA THR A 23 -33.56 -12.70 -22.02
C THR A 23 -34.44 -11.75 -22.83
N PRO A 24 -33.89 -10.89 -23.73
CA PRO A 24 -33.80 -11.24 -25.18
C PRO A 24 -32.71 -10.41 -25.97
N PRO A 25 -32.69 -10.40 -27.32
CA PRO A 25 -32.52 -11.50 -28.26
C PRO A 25 -31.19 -11.40 -29.05
N THR A 26 -30.83 -12.51 -29.71
CA THR A 26 -29.71 -12.66 -30.64
C THR A 26 -29.84 -11.75 -31.86
N THR A 27 -28.76 -11.05 -32.22
CA THR A 27 -28.49 -10.68 -33.63
C THR A 27 -27.01 -10.93 -33.91
N SER A 28 -26.79 -11.75 -34.92
CA SER A 28 -25.51 -12.24 -35.43
C SER A 28 -24.97 -11.27 -36.48
N GLN A 29 -23.77 -10.73 -36.27
CA GLN A 29 -22.88 -10.30 -37.36
C GLN A 29 -21.41 -10.56 -37.00
N SER A 30 -20.71 -11.14 -37.97
CA SER A 30 -19.36 -11.67 -37.91
C SER A 30 -18.27 -10.62 -38.13
N SER A 31 -17.25 -10.71 -37.28
CA SER A 31 -15.80 -10.63 -37.57
C SER A 31 -15.26 -9.42 -38.34
N GLN A 32 -14.62 -8.50 -37.61
CA GLN A 32 -13.32 -7.96 -38.01
C GLN A 32 -12.39 -7.86 -36.80
N ASP A 33 -11.19 -8.36 -37.04
CA ASP A 33 -10.03 -8.42 -36.18
C ASP A 33 -9.61 -7.01 -35.73
N ALA A 34 -9.71 -6.74 -34.43
CA ALA A 34 -9.15 -5.54 -33.81
C ALA A 34 -8.42 -5.97 -32.55
N SER A 35 -7.09 -6.03 -32.67
CA SER A 35 -6.14 -6.01 -31.56
C SER A 35 -6.66 -5.10 -30.43
N PRO A 36 -6.69 -5.54 -29.16
CA PRO A 36 -7.11 -4.66 -28.09
C PRO A 36 -6.20 -3.44 -28.09
N ALA A 37 -6.83 -2.27 -28.25
CA ALA A 37 -6.16 -0.98 -28.21
C ALA A 37 -5.30 -0.86 -26.94
N PRO A 38 -4.14 -0.19 -26.99
CA PRO A 38 -3.38 0.09 -25.78
C PRO A 38 -4.28 0.89 -24.85
N VAL A 39 -4.42 0.43 -23.61
CA VAL A 39 -5.11 1.17 -22.55
C VAL A 39 -4.40 2.52 -22.43
N SER A 40 -5.09 3.58 -22.82
CA SER A 40 -4.56 4.94 -22.85
C SER A 40 -3.98 5.32 -21.50
N THR A 41 -2.71 5.73 -21.52
CA THR A 41 -1.93 6.24 -20.40
C THR A 41 -2.58 7.52 -19.85
N THR A 42 -3.50 7.39 -18.89
CA THR A 42 -3.86 8.51 -18.01
C THR A 42 -2.64 8.81 -17.15
N ALA A 43 -2.23 10.08 -17.11
CA ALA A 43 -1.11 10.56 -16.31
C ALA A 43 -1.12 9.92 -14.92
N GLN A 44 -0.17 9.02 -14.64
CA GLN A 44 0.00 8.46 -13.31
C GLN A 44 0.40 9.62 -12.40
N THR A 45 -0.42 9.90 -11.39
CA THR A 45 0.04 10.74 -10.29
C THR A 45 1.22 10.02 -9.66
N PRO A 46 2.42 10.65 -9.56
CA PRO A 46 3.60 9.99 -9.03
C PRO A 46 3.30 9.27 -7.71
N GLY A 47 3.63 7.99 -7.63
CA GLY A 47 3.42 7.14 -6.47
C GLY A 47 2.07 6.42 -6.40
N PHE A 48 0.95 6.98 -6.87
CA PHE A 48 -0.37 6.33 -6.68
C PHE A 48 -0.48 5.00 -7.45
N ASP A 49 -0.66 3.91 -6.72
CA ASP A 49 -0.79 2.57 -7.30
C ASP A 49 -2.26 2.19 -7.47
N GLU A 50 -2.78 2.44 -8.66
CA GLU A 50 -4.16 2.12 -9.00
C GLU A 50 -4.45 0.61 -8.94
N ALA A 51 -3.47 -0.25 -9.24
CA ALA A 51 -3.68 -1.69 -9.21
C ALA A 51 -3.90 -2.17 -7.78
N LEU A 52 -3.09 -1.71 -6.83
CA LEU A 52 -3.26 -1.97 -5.39
C LEU A 52 -4.53 -1.33 -4.85
N TYR A 53 -4.84 -0.10 -5.26
CA TYR A 53 -6.10 0.56 -4.89
C TYR A 53 -7.32 -0.28 -5.31
N LEU A 54 -7.37 -0.76 -6.56
CA LEU A 54 -8.48 -1.58 -7.03
C LEU A 54 -8.45 -3.01 -6.48
N PHE A 55 -7.30 -3.49 -6.04
CA PHE A 55 -7.19 -4.75 -5.32
C PHE A 55 -7.85 -4.67 -3.95
N ALA A 56 -7.53 -3.66 -3.15
CA ALA A 56 -8.08 -3.45 -1.81
C ALA A 56 -9.53 -2.92 -1.81
N ASN A 57 -10.00 -2.39 -2.93
CA ASN A 57 -11.33 -1.81 -3.08
C ASN A 57 -12.09 -2.46 -4.26
N PRO A 58 -12.50 -3.73 -4.16
CA PRO A 58 -13.11 -4.47 -5.27
C PRO A 58 -14.48 -3.92 -5.69
N ASP A 59 -15.21 -3.26 -4.78
CA ASP A 59 -16.45 -2.55 -5.08
C ASP A 59 -16.24 -1.42 -6.09
N VAL A 60 -15.08 -0.75 -6.04
CA VAL A 60 -14.70 0.29 -7.01
C VAL A 60 -14.55 -0.28 -8.41
N LYS A 61 -14.03 -1.50 -8.57
CA LYS A 61 -13.96 -2.17 -9.88
C LYS A 61 -15.34 -2.29 -10.51
N ASP A 62 -16.37 -2.58 -9.71
CA ASP A 62 -17.74 -2.69 -10.21
C ASP A 62 -18.36 -1.33 -10.52
N LEU A 63 -17.99 -0.27 -9.80
CA LEU A 63 -18.39 1.10 -10.12
C LEU A 63 -17.76 1.58 -11.45
N ILE A 64 -16.52 1.23 -11.72
CA ILE A 64 -15.83 1.51 -13.00
C ILE A 64 -16.48 0.75 -14.15
N LYS A 65 -16.77 -0.56 -13.99
CA LYS A 65 -17.49 -1.35 -15.00
C LYS A 65 -18.86 -0.77 -15.34
N LYS A 66 -19.54 -0.16 -14.36
CA LYS A 66 -20.83 0.54 -14.52
C LYS A 66 -20.69 1.94 -15.13
N GLY A 67 -19.47 2.39 -15.44
CA GLY A 67 -19.19 3.70 -16.02
C GLY A 67 -19.34 4.88 -15.06
N LYS A 68 -19.42 4.64 -13.75
CA LYS A 68 -19.56 5.73 -12.76
C LYS A 68 -18.27 6.51 -12.53
N TYR A 69 -17.13 5.84 -12.70
CA TYR A 69 -15.79 6.43 -12.59
C TYR A 69 -14.94 5.94 -13.76
N LYS A 70 -13.99 6.77 -14.19
CA LYS A 70 -13.11 6.48 -15.33
C LYS A 70 -11.98 5.51 -14.95
N SER A 71 -11.54 5.56 -13.70
CA SER A 71 -10.41 4.79 -13.17
C SER A 71 -10.49 4.71 -11.63
N GLY A 72 -9.64 3.90 -11.02
CA GLY A 72 -9.45 3.87 -9.58
C GLY A 72 -8.91 5.19 -9.03
N LEU A 73 -8.01 5.85 -9.76
CA LEU A 73 -7.53 7.20 -9.41
C LEU A 73 -8.67 8.23 -9.43
N ASP A 74 -9.56 8.15 -10.41
CA ASP A 74 -10.74 9.02 -10.52
C ASP A 74 -11.68 8.81 -9.32
N HIS A 75 -11.93 7.54 -8.95
CA HIS A 75 -12.70 7.22 -7.74
C HIS A 75 -12.01 7.72 -6.46
N TYR A 76 -10.71 7.46 -6.29
CA TYR A 76 -9.95 7.92 -5.13
C TYR A 76 -10.06 9.44 -4.95
N THR A 77 -9.83 10.18 -6.04
CA THR A 77 -9.86 11.65 -6.04
C THR A 77 -11.24 12.20 -5.69
N GLN A 78 -12.32 11.58 -6.17
CA GLN A 78 -13.67 12.08 -5.94
C GLN A 78 -14.29 11.61 -4.62
N VAL A 79 -13.98 10.39 -4.18
CA VAL A 79 -14.68 9.71 -3.07
C VAL A 79 -13.73 8.99 -2.14
N GLY A 80 -12.83 8.17 -2.69
CA GLY A 80 -12.04 7.22 -1.90
C GLY A 80 -11.13 7.86 -0.86
N GLN A 81 -10.70 9.10 -1.05
CA GLN A 81 -9.82 9.78 -0.10
C GLN A 81 -10.51 10.27 1.20
N THR A 82 -11.85 10.32 1.26
CA THR A 82 -12.60 10.89 2.40
C THR A 82 -13.83 10.09 2.84
N ALA A 83 -14.47 9.35 1.94
CA ALA A 83 -15.69 8.63 2.25
C ALA A 83 -15.38 7.25 2.86
N LYS A 84 -16.32 6.75 3.67
CA LYS A 84 -16.32 5.35 4.08
C LYS A 84 -16.97 4.48 3.00
N LYS A 85 -16.54 3.22 2.93
CA LYS A 85 -17.23 2.13 2.24
C LYS A 85 -18.61 1.88 2.88
N PRO A 86 -19.52 1.18 2.17
CA PRO A 86 -20.85 0.84 2.71
C PRO A 86 -20.82 0.06 4.03
N ASP A 87 -19.74 -0.68 4.30
CA ASP A 87 -19.50 -1.43 5.55
C ASP A 87 -18.89 -0.57 6.67
N GLY A 88 -18.64 0.72 6.43
CA GLY A 88 -18.04 1.65 7.37
C GLY A 88 -16.51 1.56 7.47
N GLU A 89 -15.85 0.78 6.63
CA GLU A 89 -14.39 0.76 6.45
C GLU A 89 -13.92 1.97 5.63
N ASP A 90 -12.65 2.34 5.76
CA ASP A 90 -12.03 3.31 4.85
C ASP A 90 -11.71 2.67 3.50
N TYR A 91 -11.60 3.50 2.47
CA TYR A 91 -10.92 3.06 1.25
C TYR A 91 -9.41 3.12 1.49
N GLU A 92 -8.76 1.98 1.32
CA GLU A 92 -7.30 1.89 1.39
C GLU A 92 -6.68 2.52 0.16
N SER A 93 -5.68 3.36 0.35
CA SER A 93 -4.92 3.95 -0.75
C SER A 93 -3.45 3.58 -0.69
N PHE A 94 -2.82 3.35 -1.83
CA PHE A 94 -1.46 2.85 -1.90
C PHE A 94 -0.62 3.78 -2.76
N PHE A 95 0.53 4.16 -2.23
CA PHE A 95 1.54 4.95 -2.89
C PHE A 95 2.85 4.16 -2.85
N THR A 96 3.33 3.71 -4.01
CA THR A 96 4.52 2.85 -4.12
C THR A 96 5.49 3.43 -5.14
N GLY A 97 6.79 3.35 -4.89
CA GLY A 97 7.81 3.70 -5.88
C GLY A 97 8.17 2.54 -6.81
N THR A 98 9.43 2.48 -7.22
CA THR A 98 9.94 1.69 -8.33
C THR A 98 11.17 0.88 -7.92
N HIS A 99 12.10 0.65 -8.86
CA HIS A 99 13.44 0.19 -8.59
C HIS A 99 14.38 1.37 -8.86
N GLY A 100 14.77 2.07 -7.81
CA GLY A 100 15.55 3.30 -7.87
C GLY A 100 15.13 4.28 -6.78
N ASN A 101 15.78 5.44 -6.75
CA ASN A 101 15.46 6.49 -5.78
C ASN A 101 14.20 7.24 -6.21
N ASP A 102 13.17 7.17 -5.39
CA ASP A 102 11.85 7.71 -5.65
C ASP A 102 11.46 8.79 -4.63
N THR A 103 10.64 9.74 -5.09
CA THR A 103 9.83 10.58 -4.18
C THR A 103 8.39 10.11 -4.28
N VAL A 104 7.91 9.42 -3.26
CA VAL A 104 6.55 8.87 -3.17
C VAL A 104 5.71 9.80 -2.31
N GLN A 105 4.82 10.57 -2.95
CA GLN A 105 4.04 11.60 -2.28
C GLN A 105 2.54 11.31 -2.30
N GLY A 106 1.95 11.28 -1.11
CA GLY A 106 0.51 11.19 -0.93
C GLY A 106 -0.16 12.52 -1.24
N PHE A 107 -1.40 12.47 -1.71
CA PHE A 107 -2.21 13.66 -1.95
C PHE A 107 -3.61 13.47 -1.38
N GLY A 108 -4.30 14.60 -1.17
CA GLY A 108 -5.64 14.56 -0.60
C GLY A 108 -5.64 14.34 0.91
N LYS A 109 -6.79 13.92 1.45
CA LYS A 109 -6.91 13.61 2.89
C LYS A 109 -6.30 12.27 3.24
N GLY A 110 -6.57 11.25 2.43
CA GLY A 110 -6.03 9.90 2.60
C GLY A 110 -6.30 9.31 3.97
N GLU A 111 -7.57 9.14 4.36
CA GLU A 111 -7.97 8.66 5.71
C GLU A 111 -7.21 7.39 6.16
N HIS A 112 -6.87 6.49 5.22
CA HIS A 112 -5.91 5.40 5.41
C HIS A 112 -5.03 5.23 4.15
N ALA A 113 -3.78 5.69 4.22
CA ALA A 113 -2.84 5.72 3.09
C ALA A 113 -1.56 4.94 3.40
N HIS A 114 -1.18 4.04 2.50
CA HIS A 114 -0.01 3.18 2.58
C HIS A 114 1.10 3.70 1.69
N PHE A 115 2.33 3.74 2.19
CA PHE A 115 3.50 4.26 1.48
C PHE A 115 4.62 3.22 1.44
N ALA A 116 5.19 2.94 0.28
CA ALA A 116 6.41 2.16 0.13
C ALA A 116 7.33 2.82 -0.91
N GLY A 117 8.64 2.86 -0.68
CA GLY A 117 9.58 3.35 -1.69
C GLY A 117 9.82 2.32 -2.80
N VAL A 118 9.71 1.04 -2.47
CA VAL A 118 9.81 -0.06 -3.44
C VAL A 118 8.50 -0.34 -4.16
N LYS A 119 8.60 -0.89 -5.37
CA LYS A 119 7.44 -1.42 -6.10
C LYS A 119 6.85 -2.66 -5.42
N ILE A 120 5.54 -2.65 -5.18
CA ILE A 120 4.77 -3.82 -4.74
C ILE A 120 3.93 -4.34 -5.92
N GLU A 121 3.93 -5.66 -6.12
CA GLU A 121 3.15 -6.30 -7.18
C GLU A 121 2.09 -7.27 -6.65
N ILE A 122 0.99 -7.37 -7.39
CA ILE A 122 -0.09 -8.33 -7.18
C ILE A 122 0.16 -9.55 -8.05
N VAL A 123 0.49 -10.67 -7.44
CA VAL A 123 0.72 -11.96 -8.11
C VAL A 123 -0.62 -12.72 -8.20
N SER A 124 -1.30 -12.67 -9.34
CA SER A 124 -2.71 -13.10 -9.50
C SER A 124 -3.01 -14.61 -9.37
N LYS A 125 -2.43 -15.34 -8.40
CA LYS A 125 -2.83 -16.71 -8.09
C LYS A 125 -4.33 -16.73 -7.72
N PRO A 126 -5.17 -17.57 -8.37
CA PRO A 126 -6.59 -17.61 -8.09
C PRO A 126 -6.92 -17.95 -6.62
N GLY A 127 -7.84 -17.19 -6.01
CA GLY A 127 -8.36 -17.46 -4.66
C GLY A 127 -7.46 -17.01 -3.50
N ASP A 128 -6.35 -16.35 -3.80
CA ASP A 128 -5.38 -15.88 -2.82
C ASP A 128 -5.83 -14.56 -2.15
N PRO A 129 -5.95 -14.50 -0.81
CA PRO A 129 -6.34 -13.27 -0.12
C PRO A 129 -5.23 -12.22 -0.09
N LEU A 130 -3.95 -12.62 -0.15
CA LEU A 130 -2.80 -11.73 0.02
C LEU A 130 -1.70 -11.99 -1.04
N PRO A 131 -1.98 -11.87 -2.34
CA PRO A 131 -1.04 -12.15 -3.42
C PRO A 131 0.08 -11.09 -3.58
N LEU A 132 0.48 -10.40 -2.53
CA LEU A 132 1.43 -9.29 -2.61
C LEU A 132 2.86 -9.75 -2.38
N ARG A 133 3.78 -9.22 -3.20
CA ARG A 133 5.21 -9.26 -2.91
C ARG A 133 5.90 -8.00 -3.45
N PRO A 134 7.02 -7.58 -2.86
CA PRO A 134 7.82 -6.52 -3.44
C PRO A 134 8.59 -7.03 -4.68
N GLN A 135 8.91 -6.14 -5.62
CA GLN A 135 9.80 -6.45 -6.76
C GLN A 135 11.28 -6.26 -6.42
N SER A 136 11.60 -5.43 -5.42
CA SER A 136 12.94 -5.20 -4.86
C SER A 136 12.84 -5.04 -3.34
N LEU A 137 13.97 -5.13 -2.63
CA LEU A 137 14.03 -4.84 -1.19
C LEU A 137 14.61 -3.44 -0.89
N GLY A 138 14.70 -2.56 -1.89
CA GLY A 138 15.23 -1.21 -1.69
C GLY A 138 16.74 -1.13 -1.43
N GLN A 139 17.48 -2.22 -1.67
CA GLN A 139 18.92 -2.23 -1.42
C GLN A 139 19.66 -1.26 -2.34
N GLY A 140 20.32 -0.27 -1.76
CA GLY A 140 21.01 0.79 -2.51
C GLY A 140 20.10 1.93 -2.97
N GLU A 141 18.85 1.97 -2.51
CA GLU A 141 17.86 3.01 -2.83
C GLU A 141 17.74 4.02 -1.68
N VAL A 142 17.60 5.30 -2.02
CA VAL A 142 17.26 6.36 -1.06
C VAL A 142 15.95 7.00 -1.50
N ASP A 143 14.89 6.66 -0.80
CA ASP A 143 13.53 7.08 -1.13
C ASP A 143 13.03 8.15 -0.18
N VAL A 144 12.19 9.05 -0.68
CA VAL A 144 11.48 10.06 0.12
C VAL A 144 10.00 9.70 0.14
N LEU A 145 9.47 9.36 1.31
CA LEU A 145 8.07 9.00 1.52
C LEU A 145 7.36 10.16 2.22
N VAL A 146 6.45 10.82 1.52
CA VAL A 146 5.75 12.02 2.00
C VAL A 146 4.29 11.69 2.27
N GLY A 147 3.94 11.55 3.56
CA GLY A 147 2.59 11.24 4.00
C GLY A 147 1.58 12.34 3.65
N THR A 148 0.29 11.96 3.65
CA THR A 148 -0.81 12.93 3.63
C THR A 148 -0.87 13.70 4.95
N LYS A 149 -1.39 14.93 4.92
CA LYS A 149 -1.38 15.82 6.09
C LYS A 149 -2.51 15.56 7.09
N GLU A 150 -3.63 15.01 6.64
CA GLU A 150 -4.87 14.95 7.43
C GLU A 150 -5.21 13.55 7.93
N GLY A 151 -5.12 12.54 7.06
CA GLY A 151 -5.45 11.15 7.35
C GLY A 151 -4.35 10.39 8.08
N GLY A 152 -4.58 9.11 8.35
CA GLY A 152 -3.58 8.21 8.92
C GLY A 152 -2.73 7.58 7.82
N ASN A 153 -1.41 7.65 7.99
CA ASN A 153 -0.44 7.10 7.05
C ASN A 153 0.26 5.86 7.65
N GLU A 154 0.35 4.77 6.88
CA GLU A 154 1.19 3.60 7.20
C GLU A 154 2.39 3.55 6.23
N PHE A 155 3.60 3.74 6.75
CA PHE A 155 4.85 3.68 5.98
C PHE A 155 5.44 2.28 6.05
N LEU A 156 5.44 1.56 4.94
CA LEU A 156 5.85 0.17 4.81
C LEU A 156 7.35 0.09 4.50
N LEU A 157 8.13 -0.38 5.48
CA LEU A 157 9.58 -0.57 5.41
C LEU A 157 9.99 -2.06 5.46
N GLY A 158 9.07 -2.94 5.07
CA GLY A 158 9.33 -4.36 4.94
C GLY A 158 8.20 -5.08 4.23
N SER A 159 8.50 -6.26 3.69
CA SER A 159 7.50 -7.17 3.15
C SER A 159 6.83 -7.95 4.29
N PHE A 160 5.64 -8.47 3.97
CA PHE A 160 4.85 -9.31 4.87
C PHE A 160 5.07 -10.78 4.53
N ILE A 161 4.78 -11.66 5.48
CA ILE A 161 4.51 -13.06 5.18
C ILE A 161 3.21 -13.10 4.38
N THR A 162 3.31 -13.56 3.15
CA THR A 162 2.19 -13.77 2.24
C THR A 162 2.24 -15.17 1.64
N SER A 163 1.18 -15.55 0.95
CA SER A 163 1.11 -16.79 0.15
C SER A 163 2.16 -16.89 -0.97
N VAL A 164 2.71 -15.75 -1.38
CA VAL A 164 3.72 -15.63 -2.47
C VAL A 164 5.09 -15.17 -1.95
N SER A 165 5.16 -14.74 -0.69
CA SER A 165 6.38 -14.38 0.04
C SER A 165 6.37 -15.07 1.41
N PRO A 166 6.92 -16.28 1.55
CA PRO A 166 6.80 -17.07 2.78
C PRO A 166 7.57 -16.49 3.98
N LYS A 167 8.28 -15.38 3.78
CA LYS A 167 9.07 -14.68 4.78
C LYS A 167 8.84 -13.18 4.63
N ALA A 168 8.70 -12.51 5.76
CA ALA A 168 8.77 -11.06 5.85
C ALA A 168 10.24 -10.61 5.81
N GLU A 169 10.56 -9.64 4.97
CA GLU A 169 11.92 -9.17 4.71
C GLU A 169 12.00 -7.66 4.84
N PRO A 170 13.02 -7.13 5.55
CA PRO A 170 13.17 -5.69 5.72
C PRO A 170 13.57 -5.03 4.40
N PHE A 171 13.10 -3.80 4.19
CA PHE A 171 13.56 -2.95 3.10
C PHE A 171 14.77 -2.13 3.54
N TYR A 172 15.59 -1.70 2.57
CA TYR A 172 16.77 -0.86 2.76
C TYR A 172 17.79 -1.45 3.75
N VAL A 173 17.97 -2.78 3.74
CA VAL A 173 18.98 -3.43 4.59
C VAL A 173 20.08 -4.00 3.72
N GLY A 174 21.32 -3.58 4.00
CA GLY A 174 22.53 -4.18 3.47
C GLY A 174 23.52 -3.21 2.83
N LYS A 175 23.24 -1.89 2.79
CA LYS A 175 24.22 -0.88 2.35
C LYS A 175 24.58 0.14 3.43
N GLY A 176 24.40 -0.21 4.71
CA GLY A 176 24.87 0.60 5.83
C GLY A 176 24.11 1.91 5.92
N GLU A 177 24.73 3.02 5.52
CA GLU A 177 24.13 4.36 5.56
C GLU A 177 23.83 4.89 4.13
N ALA A 178 24.08 4.07 3.10
CA ALA A 178 23.96 4.47 1.70
C ALA A 178 22.55 4.26 1.11
N ASP A 179 21.70 3.50 1.79
CA ASP A 179 20.28 3.27 1.48
C ASP A 179 19.43 3.50 2.72
N TYR A 180 18.22 4.06 2.53
CA TYR A 180 17.23 4.28 3.59
C TYR A 180 15.97 4.94 3.02
N ALA A 181 14.86 4.82 3.74
CA ALA A 181 13.68 5.66 3.53
C ALA A 181 13.73 6.95 4.37
N ARG A 182 13.52 8.10 3.75
CA ARG A 182 13.30 9.39 4.41
C ARG A 182 11.80 9.66 4.51
N ILE A 183 11.25 9.61 5.72
CA ILE A 183 9.82 9.77 5.96
C ILE A 183 9.51 11.21 6.38
N GLN A 184 8.56 11.83 5.69
CA GLN A 184 8.11 13.21 5.90
C GLN A 184 6.61 13.29 6.16
N ASN A 185 6.17 14.37 6.80
CA ASN A 185 4.79 14.59 7.26
C ASN A 185 4.28 13.50 8.21
N PHE A 186 5.16 12.89 9.02
CA PHE A 186 4.74 11.90 10.00
C PHE A 186 3.97 12.56 11.16
N ASN A 187 2.80 12.04 11.47
CA ASN A 187 1.98 12.44 12.60
C ASN A 187 1.89 11.30 13.64
N THR A 188 2.60 11.43 14.76
CA THR A 188 2.66 10.41 15.83
C THR A 188 1.30 10.02 16.43
N SER A 189 0.26 10.84 16.25
CA SER A 189 -1.09 10.51 16.74
C SER A 189 -1.91 9.63 15.78
N LYS A 190 -1.49 9.50 14.52
CA LYS A 190 -2.28 8.86 13.45
C LYS A 190 -1.49 7.87 12.62
N ASP A 191 -0.20 8.10 12.46
CA ASP A 191 0.64 7.39 11.52
C ASP A 191 1.36 6.23 12.18
N GLY A 192 1.85 5.32 11.35
CA GLY A 192 2.69 4.22 11.79
C GLY A 192 3.77 3.89 10.77
N VAL A 193 4.88 3.34 11.26
CA VAL A 193 5.91 2.73 10.42
C VAL A 193 5.86 1.23 10.61
N VAL A 194 5.78 0.46 9.53
CA VAL A 194 5.69 -1.00 9.57
C VAL A 194 7.04 -1.59 9.16
N LEU A 195 7.60 -2.45 10.00
CA LEU A 195 8.90 -3.10 9.81
C LEU A 195 8.74 -4.62 9.81
N ALA A 196 9.53 -5.30 9.00
CA ALA A 196 9.60 -6.76 8.99
C ALA A 196 10.41 -7.29 10.18
N GLY A 197 10.01 -8.44 10.73
CA GLY A 197 10.73 -9.16 11.77
C GLY A 197 10.28 -8.82 13.20
N ASP A 198 11.24 -8.86 14.13
CA ASP A 198 11.04 -8.60 15.56
C ASP A 198 11.63 -7.25 15.96
N PRO A 199 10.96 -6.46 16.82
CA PRO A 199 11.47 -5.16 17.28
C PRO A 199 12.90 -5.20 17.84
N LYS A 200 13.33 -6.32 18.44
CA LYS A 200 14.68 -6.48 18.99
C LYS A 200 15.78 -6.48 17.94
N GLN A 201 15.43 -6.58 16.66
CA GLN A 201 16.37 -6.52 15.54
C GLN A 201 16.69 -5.08 15.15
N TYR A 202 16.05 -4.09 15.78
CA TYR A 202 16.16 -2.68 15.43
C TYR A 202 16.49 -1.80 16.64
N THR A 203 17.01 -0.61 16.33
CA THR A 203 17.24 0.49 17.26
C THR A 203 16.56 1.74 16.73
N PHE A 204 15.95 2.52 17.63
CA PHE A 204 15.27 3.77 17.30
C PHE A 204 15.95 4.91 18.08
N VAL A 205 16.72 5.74 17.38
CA VAL A 205 17.58 6.75 18.00
C VAL A 205 17.08 8.15 17.62
N PRO A 206 16.57 8.94 18.59
CA PRO A 206 16.26 10.35 18.36
C PRO A 206 17.52 11.14 18.01
N THR A 207 17.45 12.00 17.00
CA THR A 207 18.54 12.86 16.55
C THR A 207 17.97 14.12 15.89
N ASP A 208 18.17 15.29 16.49
CA ASP A 208 17.85 16.60 15.90
C ASP A 208 16.46 16.73 15.26
N GLY A 209 15.40 16.35 15.99
CA GLY A 209 14.01 16.41 15.50
C GLY A 209 13.66 15.31 14.49
N THR A 210 14.47 14.26 14.43
CA THR A 210 14.19 13.02 13.70
C THR A 210 14.34 11.81 14.61
N VAL A 211 13.78 10.67 14.21
CA VAL A 211 14.14 9.36 14.75
C VAL A 211 14.77 8.53 13.64
N ARG A 212 15.99 8.06 13.88
CA ARG A 212 16.71 7.13 13.00
C ARG A 212 16.36 5.70 13.39
N ILE A 213 15.91 4.93 12.41
CA ILE A 213 15.60 3.51 12.54
C ILE A 213 16.74 2.75 11.88
N SER A 214 17.46 1.95 12.65
CA SER A 214 18.57 1.12 12.16
C SER A 214 18.39 -0.31 12.64
N THR A 215 18.97 -1.28 11.93
CA THR A 215 19.16 -2.63 12.45
C THR A 215 20.13 -2.61 13.63
N VAL A 216 20.08 -3.62 14.51
CA VAL A 216 21.07 -3.76 15.61
C VAL A 216 22.51 -3.94 15.12
N SER A 217 22.71 -4.32 13.85
CA SER A 217 24.02 -4.35 13.20
C SER A 217 24.52 -2.97 12.74
N GLY A 218 23.70 -1.93 12.82
CA GLY A 218 24.05 -0.55 12.45
C GLY A 218 23.69 -0.15 11.02
N ASP A 219 22.93 -0.96 10.29
CA ASP A 219 22.44 -0.62 8.95
C ASP A 219 21.19 0.28 9.06
N LEU A 220 21.19 1.45 8.42
CA LEU A 220 20.14 2.45 8.48
C LEU A 220 18.98 2.06 7.57
N VAL A 221 17.77 1.98 8.13
CA VAL A 221 16.56 1.62 7.40
C VAL A 221 15.72 2.85 7.08
N ALA A 222 15.60 3.78 8.03
CA ALA A 222 14.85 5.00 7.82
C ALA A 222 15.26 6.18 8.72
N ILE A 223 14.94 7.37 8.23
CA ILE A 223 14.96 8.62 8.98
C ILE A 223 13.54 9.18 8.99
N VAL A 224 12.90 9.23 10.15
CA VAL A 224 11.56 9.79 10.32
C VAL A 224 11.66 11.23 10.80
N GLU A 225 11.16 12.17 10.03
CA GLU A 225 11.22 13.60 10.34
C GLU A 225 10.07 14.07 11.23
N GLY A 226 10.33 15.11 12.03
CA GLY A 226 9.31 15.78 12.83
C GLY A 226 8.84 14.98 14.05
N VAL A 227 9.66 14.01 14.47
CA VAL A 227 9.37 13.14 15.61
C VAL A 227 10.56 13.08 16.56
N ASP A 228 10.27 13.13 17.86
CA ASP A 228 11.28 13.03 18.93
C ASP A 228 11.40 11.61 19.49
N LYS A 229 10.41 10.75 19.21
CA LYS A 229 10.33 9.38 19.71
C LYS A 229 9.43 8.55 18.82
N LEU A 230 9.78 7.27 18.70
CA LEU A 230 8.91 6.22 18.19
C LEU A 230 8.90 5.07 19.20
N GLU A 231 7.73 4.49 19.41
CA GLU A 231 7.52 3.34 20.29
C GLU A 231 7.01 2.13 19.52
N VAL A 232 7.37 0.94 19.99
CA VAL A 232 6.85 -0.30 19.42
C VAL A 232 5.34 -0.39 19.69
N GLY A 233 4.57 -0.47 18.61
CA GLY A 233 3.14 -0.67 18.62
C GLY A 233 2.76 -2.15 18.52
N GLU A 234 1.85 -2.45 17.60
CA GLU A 234 1.36 -3.81 17.36
C GLU A 234 2.46 -4.71 16.75
N ILE A 235 2.51 -5.96 17.23
CA ILE A 235 3.36 -7.02 16.67
C ILE A 235 2.44 -8.08 16.06
N SER A 236 2.56 -8.29 14.75
CA SER A 236 1.79 -9.31 14.04
C SER A 236 2.68 -10.47 13.62
N LYS A 237 2.65 -11.54 14.41
CA LYS A 237 3.42 -12.77 14.13
C LYS A 237 2.95 -13.49 12.87
N GLU A 238 1.67 -13.38 12.55
CA GLU A 238 1.06 -13.98 11.35
C GLU A 238 1.70 -13.41 10.08
N TYR A 239 1.94 -12.10 10.05
CA TYR A 239 2.53 -11.41 8.90
C TYR A 239 4.04 -11.17 9.05
N GLY A 240 4.64 -11.55 10.18
CA GLY A 240 6.05 -11.36 10.45
C GLY A 240 6.48 -9.89 10.49
N VAL A 241 5.62 -9.00 10.98
CA VAL A 241 5.88 -7.54 11.02
C VAL A 241 5.51 -6.95 12.39
N PHE A 242 5.99 -5.75 12.66
CA PHE A 242 5.54 -4.92 13.77
C PHE A 242 5.42 -3.45 13.33
N SER A 243 4.72 -2.66 14.12
CA SER A 243 4.54 -1.21 13.90
C SER A 243 5.32 -0.37 14.90
N LEU A 244 5.66 0.84 14.49
CA LEU A 244 6.13 1.93 15.33
C LEU A 244 5.13 3.09 15.27
N LYS A 245 4.94 3.81 16.37
CA LYS A 245 4.08 5.00 16.48
C LYS A 245 4.75 6.11 17.30
#